data_AF-A0AAU4HGH4-F1
#
_entry.id   AF-A0AAU4HGH4-F1
#
_cell.length_a   1.000
_cell.length_b   1.000
_cell.length_c   1.000
_cell.angle_alpha   90.00
_cell.angle_beta   90.00
_cell.angle_gamma   90.00
#
_symmetry.space_group_name_H-M   'P 1'
#
loop_
_entity.id
_entity.type
_entity.pdbx_description
1 polymer ?
#
loop_
_entity_poly.entity_id
_entity_poly.type
_entity_poly.pdbx_seq_one_letter_code
_entity_poly.pdbx_strand_id
1 'polypeptide(L)'
;MSRTPVPGAPAELENLDLSGTALAGVGAVGSTWVHALWATPGLTGEVTLADADSKGITLTNLNRCPPFGHQHLGSSKAHCAAHLAADAGLVWHPHHARFERLGITPSLLVSAVDTNRARAELQNRYAPRMLSASTLDLRAETLRVGPPGTGACLRCYNPPEALTGDDELRARTRAGGTAAVGALAAEAGVPETEVRRWLERGECGEVGTRLLESLRRQAEPVQARFAVGFTSAMAGTLLGAETVKTLMQQPMRETEPSHNNVTFQFLRPTAHVNAASLLARDPQCPACAPAHPALDAWRRRAAAHDRR
;
A
#
# COMPACT_ATOMS: atom_id res chain seq x y z
N MET A 1 -29.69 -5.42 -22.97
CA MET A 1 -29.33 -6.72 -23.57
C MET A 1 -28.84 -7.62 -22.45
N SER A 2 -29.55 -8.72 -22.16
CA SER A 2 -29.12 -9.68 -21.13
C SER A 2 -27.93 -10.47 -21.69
N ARG A 3 -26.78 -10.41 -21.00
CA ARG A 3 -25.59 -11.19 -21.36
C ARG A 3 -25.72 -12.54 -20.68
N THR A 4 -25.88 -13.61 -21.45
CA THR A 4 -25.80 -14.96 -20.91
C THR A 4 -24.33 -15.26 -20.57
N PRO A 5 -23.99 -15.63 -19.32
CA PRO A 5 -22.61 -15.94 -18.96
C PRO A 5 -22.05 -17.10 -19.80
N VAL A 6 -20.76 -17.03 -20.13
CA VAL A 6 -20.06 -18.14 -20.81
C VAL A 6 -20.10 -19.36 -19.89
N PRO A 7 -20.44 -20.56 -20.37
CA PRO A 7 -20.39 -21.78 -19.57
C PRO A 7 -19.01 -21.96 -18.92
N GLY A 8 -18.96 -21.99 -17.59
CA GLY A 8 -17.71 -22.07 -16.81
C GLY A 8 -17.12 -20.72 -16.39
N ALA A 9 -17.72 -19.59 -16.79
CA ALA A 9 -17.51 -18.34 -16.07
C ALA A 9 -17.95 -18.54 -14.61
N PRO A 10 -17.26 -17.91 -13.64
CA PRO A 10 -17.75 -17.87 -12.27
C PRO A 10 -19.22 -17.44 -12.29
N ALA A 11 -20.06 -18.07 -11.45
CA ALA A 11 -21.43 -17.61 -11.25
C ALA A 11 -21.39 -16.08 -11.05
N GLU A 12 -22.33 -15.36 -11.64
CA GLU A 12 -22.40 -13.91 -11.46
C GLU A 12 -22.35 -13.63 -9.95
N LEU A 13 -21.40 -12.78 -9.54
CA LEU A 13 -21.33 -12.38 -8.14
C LEU A 13 -22.59 -11.56 -7.88
N GLU A 14 -23.50 -12.06 -7.06
CA GLU A 14 -24.74 -11.33 -6.79
C GLU A 14 -24.53 -10.34 -5.65
N ASN A 15 -24.57 -9.05 -5.97
CA ASN A 15 -24.68 -7.92 -5.03
C ASN A 15 -23.62 -7.92 -3.90
N LEU A 16 -22.34 -8.09 -4.24
CA LEU A 16 -21.26 -7.96 -3.25
C LEU A 16 -20.95 -6.48 -2.99
N ASP A 17 -21.29 -6.02 -1.79
CA ASP A 17 -21.05 -4.66 -1.34
C ASP A 17 -19.61 -4.47 -0.82
N LEU A 18 -18.88 -3.53 -1.44
CA LEU A 18 -17.53 -3.12 -1.07
C LEU A 18 -17.51 -1.91 -0.13
N SER A 19 -18.67 -1.39 0.30
CA SER A 19 -18.75 -0.22 1.16
C SER A 19 -17.93 -0.37 2.42
N GLY A 20 -17.24 0.72 2.80
CA GLY A 20 -16.31 0.73 3.92
C GLY A 20 -14.95 0.11 3.61
N THR A 21 -14.63 -0.17 2.34
CA THR A 21 -13.29 -0.55 1.89
C THR A 21 -12.45 0.68 1.58
N ALA A 22 -11.15 0.61 1.90
CA ALA A 22 -10.20 1.63 1.47
C ALA A 22 -8.92 1.01 0.89
N LEU A 23 -8.45 1.58 -0.23
CA LEU A 23 -7.18 1.27 -0.86
C LEU A 23 -6.12 2.32 -0.51
N ALA A 24 -5.01 1.88 0.08
CA ALA A 24 -3.81 2.68 0.30
C ALA A 24 -2.74 2.34 -0.76
N GLY A 25 -2.41 3.33 -1.60
CA GLY A 25 -1.47 3.22 -2.70
C GLY A 25 -2.17 2.86 -4.02
N VAL A 26 -2.18 3.79 -4.98
CA VAL A 26 -2.75 3.63 -6.34
C VAL A 26 -1.61 3.56 -7.38
N GLY A 27 -0.53 2.87 -6.99
CA GLY A 27 0.59 2.54 -7.86
C GLY A 27 0.29 1.37 -8.80
N ALA A 28 1.31 0.63 -9.19
CA ALA A 28 1.21 -0.48 -10.15
C ALA A 28 0.20 -1.56 -9.72
N VAL A 29 0.35 -2.04 -8.48
CA VAL A 29 -0.52 -3.05 -7.87
C VAL A 29 -1.92 -2.48 -7.62
N GLY A 30 -2.02 -1.30 -6.99
CA GLY A 30 -3.30 -0.69 -6.61
C GLY A 30 -4.16 -0.27 -7.81
N SER A 31 -3.57 0.31 -8.86
CA SER A 31 -4.32 0.63 -10.09
C SER A 31 -4.81 -0.63 -10.81
N THR A 32 -4.03 -1.71 -10.80
CA THR A 32 -4.50 -3.00 -11.32
C THR A 32 -5.61 -3.59 -10.47
N TRP A 33 -5.55 -3.45 -9.14
CA TRP A 33 -6.66 -3.84 -8.25
C TRP A 33 -7.95 -3.10 -8.60
N VAL A 34 -7.89 -1.77 -8.78
CA VAL A 34 -9.06 -0.97 -9.22
C VAL A 34 -9.60 -1.51 -10.54
N HIS A 35 -8.73 -1.76 -11.51
CA HIS A 35 -9.13 -2.27 -12.82
C HIS A 35 -9.75 -3.66 -12.76
N ALA A 36 -9.21 -4.56 -11.93
CA ALA A 36 -9.76 -5.90 -11.73
C ALA A 36 -11.17 -5.84 -11.13
N LEU A 37 -11.40 -5.00 -10.12
CA LEU A 37 -12.72 -4.83 -9.52
C LEU A 37 -13.71 -4.12 -10.45
N TRP A 38 -13.26 -3.09 -11.17
CA TRP A 38 -14.07 -2.44 -12.21
C TRP A 38 -14.57 -3.44 -13.25
N ALA A 39 -13.72 -4.39 -13.66
CA ALA A 39 -14.06 -5.44 -14.61
C ALA A 39 -14.89 -6.59 -14.02
N THR A 40 -15.25 -6.54 -12.74
CA THR A 40 -15.97 -7.61 -12.03
C THR A 40 -17.45 -7.22 -11.85
N PRO A 41 -18.38 -7.79 -12.63
CA PRO A 41 -19.81 -7.50 -12.48
C PRO A 41 -20.35 -7.89 -11.11
N GLY A 42 -21.38 -7.17 -10.66
CA GLY A 42 -22.08 -7.47 -9.42
C GLY A 42 -21.43 -6.95 -8.14
N LEU A 43 -20.29 -6.25 -8.27
CA LEU A 43 -19.72 -5.44 -7.19
C LEU A 43 -20.43 -4.09 -7.11
N THR A 44 -20.81 -3.69 -5.90
CA THR A 44 -21.43 -2.39 -5.60
C THR A 44 -20.78 -1.74 -4.37
N GLY A 45 -21.13 -0.49 -4.07
CA GLY A 45 -20.72 0.19 -2.84
C GLY A 45 -19.66 1.28 -3.03
N GLU A 46 -19.18 1.80 -1.90
CA GLU A 46 -18.28 2.96 -1.83
C GLU A 46 -16.85 2.56 -1.41
N VAL A 47 -15.86 2.96 -2.21
CA VAL A 47 -14.45 2.64 -1.97
C VAL A 47 -13.61 3.90 -1.90
N THR A 48 -12.88 4.08 -0.80
CA THR A 48 -11.89 5.16 -0.67
C THR A 48 -10.58 4.78 -1.38
N LEU A 49 -10.04 5.66 -2.22
CA LEU A 49 -8.72 5.51 -2.85
C LEU A 49 -7.77 6.58 -2.31
N ALA A 50 -6.62 6.19 -1.77
CA ALA A 50 -5.62 7.12 -1.22
C ALA A 50 -4.26 6.94 -1.89
N ASP A 51 -3.73 7.99 -2.52
CA ASP A 51 -2.35 8.04 -3.02
C ASP A 51 -1.78 9.44 -2.79
N ALA A 52 -0.54 9.51 -2.31
CA ALA A 52 0.11 10.76 -1.93
C ALA A 52 1.26 11.18 -2.85
N ASP A 53 1.43 10.51 -4.01
CA ASP A 53 2.50 10.86 -4.94
C ASP A 53 2.26 12.27 -5.50
N SER A 54 3.10 13.22 -5.09
CA SER A 54 3.01 14.61 -5.52
C SER A 54 3.38 14.80 -6.99
N LYS A 55 4.11 13.86 -7.60
CA LYS A 55 4.44 13.88 -9.03
C LYS A 55 3.29 13.36 -9.90
N GLY A 56 2.26 12.76 -9.29
CA GLY A 56 1.16 12.14 -10.00
C GLY A 56 1.63 10.96 -10.87
N ILE A 57 1.00 10.80 -12.03
CA ILE A 57 1.38 9.77 -13.02
C ILE A 57 2.59 10.26 -13.81
N THR A 58 3.66 9.47 -13.80
CA THR A 58 4.90 9.74 -14.53
C THR A 58 5.05 8.81 -15.72
N LEU A 59 5.96 9.15 -16.65
CA LEU A 59 6.28 8.28 -17.80
C LEU A 59 6.71 6.87 -17.35
N THR A 60 7.46 6.79 -16.25
CA THR A 60 7.86 5.50 -15.70
C THR A 60 6.65 4.70 -15.25
N ASN A 61 5.55 5.30 -14.77
CA ASN A 61 4.38 4.55 -14.32
C ASN A 61 3.68 3.82 -15.47
N LEU A 62 3.75 4.33 -16.69
CA LEU A 62 3.07 3.74 -17.85
C LEU A 62 3.57 2.31 -18.16
N ASN A 63 4.79 1.94 -17.71
CA ASN A 63 5.31 0.59 -17.89
C ASN A 63 4.67 -0.47 -16.97
N ARG A 64 3.96 -0.06 -15.91
CA ARG A 64 3.52 -0.96 -14.83
C ARG A 64 2.18 -0.63 -14.20
N CYS A 65 1.55 0.50 -14.56
CA CYS A 65 0.21 0.87 -14.15
C CYS A 65 -0.71 0.79 -15.38
N PRO A 66 -1.24 -0.40 -15.74
CA PRO A 66 -1.93 -0.62 -17.00
C PRO A 66 -3.08 0.35 -17.32
N PRO A 67 -3.87 0.84 -16.34
CA PRO A 67 -4.97 1.76 -16.65
C PRO A 67 -4.52 3.15 -17.14
N PHE A 68 -3.28 3.54 -16.89
CA PHE A 68 -2.82 4.90 -17.20
C PHE A 68 -2.19 4.99 -18.59
N GLY A 69 -2.45 6.09 -19.30
CA GLY A 69 -1.87 6.43 -20.60
C GLY A 69 -1.13 7.76 -20.58
N HIS A 70 -0.54 8.13 -21.73
CA HIS A 70 0.22 9.37 -21.90
C HIS A 70 -0.60 10.62 -21.56
N GLN A 71 -1.90 10.60 -21.86
CA GLN A 71 -2.82 11.70 -21.58
C GLN A 71 -3.05 11.95 -20.07
N HIS A 72 -2.64 11.02 -19.20
CA HIS A 72 -2.81 11.14 -17.75
C HIS A 72 -1.55 11.65 -17.03
N LEU A 73 -0.45 11.91 -17.74
CA LEU A 73 0.81 12.36 -17.14
C LEU A 73 0.59 13.63 -16.30
N GLY A 74 1.18 13.66 -15.09
CA GLY A 74 1.05 14.72 -14.09
C GLY A 74 -0.26 14.67 -13.28
N SER A 75 -1.24 13.86 -13.67
CA SER A 75 -2.51 13.76 -12.93
C SER A 75 -2.36 12.96 -11.64
N SER A 76 -3.20 13.27 -10.64
CA SER A 76 -3.29 12.47 -9.41
C SER A 76 -3.73 11.04 -9.72
N LYS A 77 -2.96 10.04 -9.25
CA LYS A 77 -3.22 8.61 -9.53
C LYS A 77 -4.59 8.17 -9.03
N ALA A 78 -4.95 8.54 -7.80
CA ALA A 78 -6.23 8.17 -7.20
C ALA A 78 -7.41 8.76 -7.99
N HIS A 79 -7.36 10.04 -8.34
CA HIS A 79 -8.41 10.69 -9.12
C HIS A 79 -8.52 10.13 -10.54
N CYS A 80 -7.38 9.87 -11.19
CA CYS A 80 -7.36 9.28 -12.52
C CYS A 80 -7.93 7.86 -12.52
N ALA A 81 -7.55 7.02 -11.54
CA ALA A 81 -8.10 5.67 -11.41
C ALA A 81 -9.61 5.69 -11.14
N ALA A 82 -10.09 6.57 -10.27
CA ALA A 82 -11.52 6.77 -10.01
C ALA A 82 -12.29 7.19 -11.27
N HIS A 83 -11.74 8.13 -12.04
CA HIS A 83 -12.35 8.60 -13.29
C HIS A 83 -12.42 7.50 -14.36
N LEU A 84 -11.35 6.74 -14.54
CA LEU A 84 -11.29 5.63 -15.52
C LEU A 84 -12.21 4.47 -15.16
N ALA A 85 -12.55 4.31 -13.89
CA ALA A 85 -13.42 3.25 -13.39
C ALA A 85 -14.83 3.75 -13.04
N ALA A 86 -15.22 4.94 -13.50
CA ALA A 86 -16.46 5.61 -13.08
C ALA A 86 -17.75 4.94 -13.58
N ASP A 87 -17.67 4.09 -14.60
CA ASP A 87 -18.78 3.31 -15.15
C ASP A 87 -18.96 1.92 -14.49
N ALA A 88 -18.21 1.63 -13.42
CA ALA A 88 -18.48 0.47 -12.57
C ALA A 88 -19.75 0.65 -11.71
N GLY A 89 -20.25 -0.46 -11.14
CA GLY A 89 -21.24 -0.42 -10.06
C GLY A 89 -20.71 0.13 -8.73
N LEU A 90 -19.43 0.53 -8.69
CA LEU A 90 -18.71 1.04 -7.53
C LEU A 90 -18.56 2.56 -7.59
N VAL A 91 -18.71 3.21 -6.44
CA VAL A 91 -18.41 4.64 -6.27
C VAL A 91 -17.01 4.78 -5.67
N TRP A 92 -16.13 5.46 -6.40
CA TRP A 92 -14.75 5.69 -5.98
C TRP A 92 -14.59 7.07 -5.35
N HIS A 93 -14.08 7.13 -4.12
CA HIS A 93 -13.77 8.38 -3.41
C HIS A 93 -12.24 8.60 -3.40
N PRO A 94 -11.69 9.32 -4.39
CA PRO A 94 -10.26 9.55 -4.48
C PRO A 94 -9.77 10.64 -3.52
N HIS A 95 -8.59 10.41 -2.94
CA HIS A 95 -7.88 11.38 -2.10
C HIS A 95 -6.42 11.47 -2.53
N HIS A 96 -5.94 12.70 -2.74
CA HIS A 96 -4.52 12.99 -2.92
C HIS A 96 -3.85 13.18 -1.56
N ALA A 97 -3.78 12.10 -0.78
CA ALA A 97 -3.21 12.11 0.55
C ALA A 97 -2.71 10.72 0.92
N ARG A 98 -1.85 10.66 1.95
CA ARG A 98 -1.51 9.37 2.55
C ARG A 98 -2.70 8.87 3.35
N PHE A 99 -2.97 7.56 3.28
CA PHE A 99 -4.15 6.97 3.90
C PHE A 99 -4.24 7.25 5.41
N GLU A 100 -3.12 7.19 6.13
CA GLU A 100 -3.07 7.42 7.58
C GLU A 100 -3.50 8.83 8.00
N ARG A 101 -3.53 9.79 7.06
CA ARG A 101 -3.97 11.17 7.29
C ARG A 101 -5.47 11.39 7.08
N LEU A 102 -6.21 10.40 6.54
CA LEU A 102 -7.63 10.54 6.22
C LEU A 102 -8.55 10.48 7.45
N GLY A 103 -8.04 10.06 8.62
CA GLY A 103 -8.85 10.00 9.84
C GLY A 103 -9.92 8.90 9.85
N ILE A 104 -10.03 8.09 8.80
CA ILE A 104 -11.03 7.02 8.68
C ILE A 104 -10.53 5.68 9.24
N THR A 105 -11.47 4.79 9.57
CA THR A 105 -11.22 3.38 9.92
C THR A 105 -12.10 2.49 9.05
N PRO A 106 -11.56 1.92 7.96
CA PRO A 106 -12.33 1.09 7.04
C PRO A 106 -12.61 -0.28 7.66
N SER A 107 -13.69 -0.92 7.21
CA SER A 107 -14.01 -2.32 7.50
C SER A 107 -13.04 -3.29 6.82
N LEU A 108 -12.48 -2.88 5.68
CA LEU A 108 -11.43 -3.58 4.95
C LEU A 108 -10.38 -2.58 4.45
N LEU A 109 -9.13 -2.72 4.92
CA LEU A 109 -8.00 -1.94 4.41
C LEU A 109 -7.20 -2.77 3.40
N VAL A 110 -7.10 -2.29 2.18
CA VAL A 110 -6.29 -2.88 1.10
C VAL A 110 -5.00 -2.08 0.97
N SER A 111 -3.86 -2.74 1.14
CA SER A 111 -2.52 -2.14 1.12
C SER A 111 -1.77 -2.53 -0.15
N ALA A 112 -1.57 -1.56 -1.04
CA ALA A 112 -0.77 -1.68 -2.25
C ALA A 112 0.41 -0.68 -2.25
N VAL A 113 0.85 -0.25 -1.06
CA VAL A 113 2.04 0.58 -0.87
C VAL A 113 3.33 -0.22 -1.04
N ASP A 114 4.38 0.45 -1.50
CA ASP A 114 5.64 -0.17 -1.94
C ASP A 114 6.80 0.03 -0.95
N THR A 115 6.56 0.63 0.22
CA THR A 115 7.56 0.82 1.28
C THR A 115 7.15 0.12 2.56
N ASN A 116 8.13 -0.40 3.29
CA ASN A 116 7.87 -1.07 4.56
C ASN A 116 7.44 -0.07 5.63
N ARG A 117 7.95 1.17 5.60
CA ARG A 117 7.42 2.25 6.44
C ARG A 117 5.93 2.46 6.22
N ALA A 118 5.47 2.61 4.98
CA ALA A 118 4.04 2.81 4.74
C ALA A 118 3.22 1.61 5.21
N ARG A 119 3.69 0.37 5.00
CA ARG A 119 3.04 -0.84 5.55
C ARG A 119 2.94 -0.81 7.06
N ALA A 120 3.97 -0.33 7.76
CA ALA A 120 3.96 -0.21 9.22
C ALA A 120 2.97 0.87 9.71
N GLU A 121 2.88 2.01 9.03
CA GLU A 121 1.87 3.04 9.35
C GLU A 121 0.44 2.51 9.16
N LEU A 122 0.19 1.79 8.07
CA LEU A 122 -1.09 1.12 7.83
C LEU A 122 -1.39 0.07 8.90
N GLN A 123 -0.39 -0.73 9.30
CA GLN A 123 -0.54 -1.71 10.38
C GLN A 123 -0.97 -1.06 11.70
N ASN A 124 -0.41 0.11 12.02
CA ASN A 124 -0.72 0.86 13.23
C ASN A 124 -2.16 1.41 13.25
N ARG A 125 -2.86 1.40 12.11
CA ARG A 125 -4.29 1.68 12.04
C ARG A 125 -5.14 0.53 12.58
N TYR A 126 -4.60 -0.70 12.67
CA TYR A 126 -5.29 -1.89 13.16
C TYR A 126 -6.74 -2.00 12.65
N ALA A 127 -6.92 -1.90 11.32
CA ALA A 127 -8.23 -2.11 10.71
C ALA A 127 -8.71 -3.55 10.97
N PRO A 128 -10.03 -3.79 11.10
CA PRO A 128 -10.58 -5.11 11.42
C PRO A 128 -10.07 -6.22 10.49
N ARG A 129 -10.01 -5.92 9.19
CA ARG A 129 -9.50 -6.82 8.14
C ARG A 129 -8.52 -6.04 7.27
N MET A 130 -7.43 -6.68 6.88
CA MET A 130 -6.49 -6.09 5.93
C MET A 130 -6.05 -7.09 4.87
N LEU A 131 -5.85 -6.60 3.66
CA LEU A 131 -5.21 -7.31 2.57
C LEU A 131 -3.98 -6.52 2.14
N SER A 132 -2.95 -7.20 1.66
CA SER A 132 -1.84 -6.53 1.01
C SER A 132 -1.37 -7.31 -0.18
N ALA A 133 -0.84 -6.61 -1.18
CA ALA A 133 -0.02 -7.25 -2.18
C ALA A 133 1.26 -6.47 -2.41
N SER A 134 2.28 -7.20 -2.82
CA SER A 134 3.60 -6.65 -3.09
C SER A 134 4.27 -7.40 -4.22
N THR A 135 5.35 -6.82 -4.70
CA THR A 135 6.22 -7.44 -5.69
C THR A 135 7.65 -7.40 -5.17
N LEU A 136 8.38 -8.48 -5.38
CA LEU A 136 9.82 -8.56 -5.13
C LEU A 136 10.45 -9.29 -6.31
N ASP A 137 11.33 -8.61 -7.05
CA ASP A 137 11.87 -9.09 -8.32
C ASP A 137 10.76 -9.53 -9.28
N LEU A 138 10.73 -10.82 -9.63
CA LEU A 138 9.73 -11.45 -10.47
C LEU A 138 8.75 -12.32 -9.65
N ARG A 139 8.56 -11.97 -8.37
CA ARG A 139 7.55 -12.58 -7.49
C ARG A 139 6.41 -11.62 -7.24
N ALA A 140 5.19 -12.07 -7.48
CA ALA A 140 3.96 -11.46 -6.98
C ALA A 140 3.55 -12.14 -5.67
N GLU A 141 3.03 -11.37 -4.72
CA GLU A 141 2.61 -11.87 -3.41
C GLU A 141 1.35 -11.15 -2.95
N THR A 142 0.39 -11.89 -2.40
CA THR A 142 -0.82 -11.36 -1.77
C THR A 142 -1.01 -12.00 -0.40
N LEU A 143 -1.20 -11.15 0.61
CA LEU A 143 -1.31 -11.53 2.01
C LEU A 143 -2.67 -11.09 2.55
N ARG A 144 -3.45 -12.04 3.05
CA ARG A 144 -4.49 -11.80 4.04
C ARG A 144 -3.82 -11.59 5.38
N VAL A 145 -4.01 -10.40 5.92
CA VAL A 145 -3.45 -10.07 7.22
C VAL A 145 -4.35 -10.70 8.27
N GLY A 146 -3.72 -11.53 9.10
CA GLY A 146 -4.39 -12.40 10.05
C GLY A 146 -5.49 -11.73 10.88
N PRO A 147 -6.70 -12.32 11.00
CA PRO A 147 -7.67 -11.86 11.99
C PRO A 147 -7.06 -12.11 13.38
N PRO A 148 -7.18 -11.14 14.29
CA PRO A 148 -6.13 -10.80 15.24
C PRO A 148 -5.75 -11.95 16.19
N GLY A 149 -4.74 -12.73 15.78
CA GLY A 149 -4.27 -13.91 16.49
C GLY A 149 -3.58 -14.93 15.59
N THR A 150 -3.98 -15.03 14.32
CA THR A 150 -3.55 -16.12 13.42
C THR A 150 -2.82 -15.56 12.20
N GLY A 151 -1.56 -15.95 11.97
CA GLY A 151 -0.77 -15.52 10.80
C GLY A 151 -0.09 -14.15 10.91
N ALA A 152 0.67 -13.81 9.86
CA ALA A 152 1.44 -12.58 9.73
C ALA A 152 0.58 -11.31 9.66
N CYS A 153 1.13 -10.22 10.21
CA CYS A 153 0.63 -8.86 10.00
C CYS A 153 1.43 -8.13 8.92
N LEU A 154 1.04 -6.91 8.53
CA LEU A 154 1.75 -6.12 7.50
C LEU A 154 3.21 -5.80 7.86
N ARG A 155 3.56 -5.85 9.16
CA ARG A 155 4.93 -5.60 9.66
C ARG A 155 5.76 -6.88 9.82
N CYS A 156 5.12 -8.05 9.89
CA CYS A 156 5.85 -9.32 9.95
C CYS A 156 6.71 -9.45 8.69
N TYR A 157 8.00 -9.74 8.88
CA TYR A 157 8.98 -9.88 7.79
C TYR A 157 9.11 -8.67 6.86
N ASN A 158 8.56 -7.52 7.27
CA ASN A 158 8.63 -6.25 6.54
C ASN A 158 9.12 -5.15 7.50
N PRO A 159 10.35 -5.25 8.04
CA PRO A 159 10.88 -4.23 8.92
C PRO A 159 10.95 -2.89 8.16
N PRO A 160 10.48 -1.77 8.77
CA PRO A 160 10.63 -0.46 8.18
C PRO A 160 12.08 -0.17 7.82
N GLU A 161 12.29 0.54 6.72
CA GLU A 161 13.61 1.00 6.31
C GLU A 161 14.25 1.81 7.44
N ALA A 162 15.52 1.51 7.75
CA ALA A 162 16.27 2.24 8.79
C ALA A 162 16.29 3.73 8.44
N LEU A 163 15.96 4.57 9.42
CA LEU A 163 16.12 6.01 9.28
C LEU A 163 17.57 6.35 9.59
N THR A 164 18.24 6.99 8.64
CA THR A 164 19.40 7.82 8.94
C THR A 164 18.98 8.83 10.01
N GLY A 165 19.65 8.82 11.16
CA GLY A 165 19.30 9.70 12.28
C GLY A 165 19.44 11.17 11.90
N ASP A 166 18.64 12.05 12.52
CA ASP A 166 18.69 13.48 12.23
C ASP A 166 20.10 14.07 12.43
N ASP A 167 20.83 13.59 13.43
CA ASP A 167 22.22 13.97 13.68
C ASP A 167 23.16 13.59 12.54
N GLU A 168 22.97 12.39 11.99
CA GLU A 168 23.76 11.88 10.88
C GLU A 168 23.43 12.62 9.58
N LEU A 169 22.16 12.93 9.32
CA LEU A 169 21.72 13.77 8.20
C LEU A 169 22.33 15.16 8.27
N ARG A 170 22.32 15.77 9.46
CA ARG A 170 22.97 17.06 9.71
C ARG A 170 24.47 16.97 9.51
N ALA A 171 25.13 15.94 10.05
CA ALA A 171 26.56 15.72 9.89
C ALA A 171 26.96 15.57 8.42
N ARG A 172 26.21 14.79 7.63
CA ARG A 172 26.41 14.63 6.18
C ARG A 172 26.28 15.96 5.44
N THR A 173 25.29 16.77 5.80
CA THR A 173 25.09 18.09 5.17
C THR A 173 26.23 19.04 5.49
N ARG A 174 26.71 19.05 6.74
CA ARG A 174 27.90 19.83 7.13
C ARG A 174 29.13 19.39 6.35
N ALA A 175 29.34 18.07 6.20
CA ALA A 175 30.46 17.52 5.45
C ALA A 175 30.40 17.85 3.94
N GLY A 176 29.20 18.02 3.37
CA GLY A 176 29.00 18.45 1.98
C GLY A 176 29.27 19.94 1.72
N GLY A 177 29.58 20.72 2.75
CA GLY A 177 29.99 22.13 2.65
C GLY A 177 28.90 23.07 2.10
N THR A 178 29.32 24.20 1.53
CA THR A 178 28.41 25.26 1.05
C THR A 178 27.43 24.77 -0.02
N ALA A 179 27.84 23.84 -0.90
CA ALA A 179 26.97 23.33 -1.95
C ALA A 179 25.77 22.55 -1.38
N ALA A 180 26.00 21.67 -0.39
CA ALA A 180 24.94 20.91 0.26
C ALA A 180 23.99 21.83 1.06
N VAL A 181 24.53 22.85 1.72
CA VAL A 181 23.74 23.87 2.43
C VAL A 181 22.85 24.66 1.46
N GLY A 182 23.41 25.12 0.34
CA GLY A 182 22.65 25.84 -0.70
C GLY A 182 21.54 24.98 -1.31
N ALA A 183 21.81 23.71 -1.60
CA ALA A 183 20.81 22.78 -2.12
C ALA A 183 19.64 22.56 -1.13
N LEU A 184 19.96 22.37 0.16
CA LEU A 184 18.95 22.22 1.21
C LEU A 184 18.13 23.51 1.40
N ALA A 185 18.79 24.67 1.40
CA ALA A 185 18.14 25.98 1.52
C ALA A 185 17.14 26.22 0.39
N ALA A 186 17.56 25.95 -0.85
CA ALA A 186 16.72 26.06 -2.03
C ALA A 186 15.50 25.12 -1.97
N GLU A 187 15.69 23.86 -1.57
CA GLU A 187 14.58 22.91 -1.47
C GLU A 187 13.59 23.28 -0.36
N ALA A 188 14.08 23.70 0.80
CA ALA A 188 13.24 24.04 1.95
C ALA A 188 12.59 25.44 1.83
N GLY A 189 13.03 26.25 0.86
CA GLY A 189 12.57 27.63 0.68
C GLY A 189 12.94 28.53 1.85
N VAL A 190 14.14 28.38 2.40
CA VAL A 190 14.66 29.19 3.52
C VAL A 190 16.06 29.73 3.23
N PRO A 191 16.48 30.85 3.84
CA PRO A 191 17.83 31.39 3.65
C PRO A 191 18.93 30.44 4.13
N GLU A 192 20.07 30.39 3.43
CA GLU A 192 21.23 29.56 3.82
C GLU A 192 21.73 29.84 5.24
N THR A 193 21.62 31.09 5.70
CA THR A 193 22.00 31.50 7.06
C THR A 193 21.14 30.79 8.12
N GLU A 194 19.85 30.56 7.83
CA GLU A 194 18.98 29.80 8.72
C GLU A 194 19.34 28.32 8.72
N VAL A 195 19.69 27.77 7.56
CA VAL A 195 20.16 26.38 7.44
C VAL A 195 21.43 26.16 8.26
N ARG A 196 22.43 27.04 8.14
CA ARG A 196 23.69 26.93 8.91
C ARG A 196 23.44 26.99 10.41
N ARG A 197 22.66 27.97 10.87
CA ARG A 197 22.26 28.11 12.28
C ARG A 197 21.54 26.86 12.78
N TRP A 198 20.60 26.34 12.00
CA TRP A 198 19.87 25.12 12.34
C TRP A 198 20.78 23.89 12.38
N LEU A 199 21.70 23.75 11.41
CA LEU A 199 22.69 22.69 11.41
C LEU A 199 23.55 22.74 12.67
N GLU A 200 23.97 23.93 13.13
CA GLU A 200 24.79 24.07 14.35
C GLU A 200 24.00 23.77 15.63
N ARG A 201 22.80 24.30 15.76
CA ARG A 201 22.07 24.31 17.04
C ARG A 201 21.03 23.21 17.19
N GLY A 202 20.49 22.69 16.09
CA GLY A 202 19.43 21.68 16.12
C GLY A 202 18.11 22.16 16.69
N GLU A 203 17.80 23.44 16.57
CA GLU A 203 16.59 24.02 17.14
C GLU A 203 15.33 23.36 16.54
N CYS A 204 14.41 22.94 17.42
CA CYS A 204 13.10 22.42 17.04
C CYS A 204 12.14 23.60 16.84
N GLY A 205 11.70 23.81 15.59
CA GLY A 205 10.72 24.84 15.20
C GLY A 205 10.26 24.61 13.76
N GLU A 206 9.30 25.38 13.25
CA GLU A 206 8.73 25.17 11.91
C GLU A 206 9.78 25.14 10.78
N VAL A 207 10.79 25.99 10.87
CA VAL A 207 11.95 25.99 9.95
C VAL A 207 12.75 24.70 10.07
N GLY A 208 13.04 24.26 11.30
CA GLY A 208 13.75 23.00 11.56
C GLY A 208 12.98 21.78 11.05
N THR A 209 11.65 21.75 11.23
CA THR A 209 10.79 20.68 10.70
C THR A 209 10.85 20.63 9.17
N ARG A 210 10.71 21.77 8.48
CA ARG A 210 10.82 21.84 7.02
C ARG A 210 12.20 21.41 6.51
N LEU A 211 13.28 21.79 7.21
CA LEU A 211 14.65 21.40 6.88
C LEU A 211 14.87 19.91 7.06
N LEU A 212 14.40 19.31 8.16
CA LEU A 212 14.48 17.88 8.40
C LEU A 212 13.69 17.08 7.36
N GLU A 213 12.48 17.52 7.02
CA GLU A 213 11.69 16.89 5.96
C GLU A 213 12.43 16.90 4.61
N SER A 214 13.08 18.02 4.28
CA SER A 214 13.87 18.16 3.05
C SER A 214 15.11 17.25 3.06
N LEU A 215 15.85 17.21 4.18
CA LEU A 215 17.00 16.31 4.32
C LEU A 215 16.64 14.85 4.19
N ARG A 216 15.53 14.43 4.79
CA ARG A 216 15.05 13.05 4.70
C ARG A 216 14.72 12.68 3.25
N ARG A 217 14.12 13.60 2.47
CA ARG A 217 13.89 13.39 1.03
C ARG A 217 15.18 13.26 0.23
N GLN A 218 16.19 14.08 0.52
CA GLN A 218 17.49 14.02 -0.18
C GLN A 218 18.31 12.77 0.17
N ALA A 219 18.15 12.26 1.39
CA ALA A 219 18.96 11.16 1.90
C ALA A 219 18.46 9.76 1.51
N GLU A 220 17.22 9.64 1.03
CA GLU A 220 16.72 8.37 0.50
C GLU A 220 17.50 8.01 -0.78
N PRO A 221 18.35 6.97 -0.78
CA PRO A 221 19.05 6.57 -1.98
C PRO A 221 18.01 6.19 -3.05
N VAL A 222 18.18 6.71 -4.26
CA VAL A 222 17.46 6.23 -5.44
C VAL A 222 18.02 4.85 -5.77
N GLN A 223 17.64 3.83 -5.00
CA GLN A 223 17.88 2.46 -5.41
C GLN A 223 17.10 2.24 -6.70
N ALA A 224 17.79 1.75 -7.73
CA ALA A 224 17.14 1.30 -8.95
C ALA A 224 16.18 0.17 -8.58
N ARG A 225 14.91 0.51 -8.39
CA ARG A 225 13.85 -0.45 -8.08
C ARG A 225 13.49 -1.17 -9.37
N PHE A 226 13.86 -2.44 -9.46
CA PHE A 226 13.38 -3.31 -10.52
C PHE A 226 11.87 -3.53 -10.34
N ALA A 227 11.08 -3.05 -11.29
CA ALA A 227 9.64 -3.22 -11.31
C ALA A 227 9.20 -3.58 -12.72
N VAL A 228 8.51 -4.71 -12.84
CA VAL A 228 8.04 -5.24 -14.13
C VAL A 228 6.52 -5.28 -14.15
N GLY A 229 5.93 -4.72 -15.20
CA GLY A 229 4.49 -4.50 -15.29
C GLY A 229 3.65 -5.75 -15.09
N PHE A 230 4.05 -6.89 -15.68
CA PHE A 230 3.30 -8.15 -15.52
C PHE A 230 3.33 -8.69 -14.08
N THR A 231 4.43 -8.50 -13.33
CA THR A 231 4.53 -8.92 -11.93
C THR A 231 3.59 -8.10 -11.07
N SER A 232 3.56 -6.78 -11.28
CA SER A 232 2.63 -5.88 -10.59
C SER A 232 1.18 -6.15 -10.97
N ALA A 233 0.91 -6.46 -12.24
CA ALA A 233 -0.42 -6.81 -12.70
C ALA A 233 -0.93 -8.08 -12.01
N MET A 234 -0.11 -9.14 -11.98
CA MET A 234 -0.44 -10.37 -11.25
C MET A 234 -0.71 -10.11 -9.76
N ALA A 235 0.14 -9.34 -9.08
CA ALA A 235 -0.07 -9.00 -7.68
C ALA A 235 -1.38 -8.23 -7.46
N GLY A 236 -1.71 -7.27 -8.34
CA GLY A 236 -2.97 -6.51 -8.25
C GLY A 236 -4.21 -7.35 -8.55
N THR A 237 -4.13 -8.26 -9.53
CA THR A 237 -5.22 -9.19 -9.86
C THR A 237 -5.46 -10.20 -8.73
N LEU A 238 -4.39 -10.78 -8.17
CA LEU A 238 -4.49 -11.66 -6.99
C LEU A 238 -5.10 -10.90 -5.80
N LEU A 239 -4.69 -9.65 -5.57
CA LEU A 239 -5.28 -8.81 -4.53
C LEU A 239 -6.78 -8.57 -4.76
N GLY A 240 -7.20 -8.35 -6.01
CA GLY A 240 -8.60 -8.19 -6.40
C GLY A 240 -9.41 -9.46 -6.13
N ALA A 241 -8.89 -10.62 -6.53
CA ALA A 241 -9.50 -11.92 -6.27
C ALA A 241 -9.65 -12.19 -4.75
N GLU A 242 -8.60 -11.92 -3.96
CA GLU A 242 -8.65 -12.10 -2.51
C GLU A 242 -9.56 -11.08 -1.82
N THR A 243 -9.78 -9.90 -2.41
CA THR A 243 -10.81 -8.95 -1.97
C THR A 243 -12.20 -9.55 -2.13
N VAL A 244 -12.53 -10.05 -3.33
CA VAL A 244 -13.82 -10.70 -3.60
C VAL A 244 -14.06 -11.88 -2.65
N LYS A 245 -13.09 -12.79 -2.52
CA LYS A 245 -13.19 -13.92 -1.59
C LYS A 245 -13.37 -13.46 -0.14
N THR A 246 -12.72 -12.38 0.28
CA THR A 246 -12.89 -11.82 1.64
C THR A 246 -14.32 -11.34 1.88
N LEU A 247 -14.97 -10.73 0.88
CA LEU A 247 -16.36 -10.27 0.96
C LEU A 247 -17.33 -11.45 0.99
N MET A 248 -17.04 -12.50 0.21
CA MET A 248 -17.77 -13.77 0.22
C MET A 248 -17.49 -14.62 1.47
N GLN A 249 -16.65 -14.15 2.39
CA GLN A 249 -16.18 -14.90 3.57
C GLN A 249 -15.53 -16.25 3.24
N GLN A 250 -15.00 -16.38 2.03
CA GLN A 250 -14.32 -17.59 1.58
C GLN A 250 -12.86 -17.59 2.04
N PRO A 251 -12.31 -18.76 2.44
CA PRO A 251 -10.89 -18.87 2.74
C PRO A 251 -10.04 -18.64 1.49
N MET A 252 -8.74 -18.44 1.68
CA MET A 252 -7.80 -18.37 0.55
C MET A 252 -7.70 -19.71 -0.18
N ARG A 253 -7.73 -20.80 0.59
CA ARG A 253 -7.76 -22.19 0.14
C ARG A 253 -8.84 -22.95 0.93
N GLU A 254 -9.78 -23.58 0.24
CA GLU A 254 -10.91 -24.29 0.86
C GLU A 254 -10.45 -25.43 1.78
N THR A 255 -9.47 -26.22 1.34
CA THR A 255 -8.97 -27.37 2.09
C THR A 255 -8.12 -26.98 3.31
N GLU A 256 -7.59 -25.75 3.35
CA GLU A 256 -6.68 -25.30 4.40
C GLU A 256 -6.96 -23.84 4.78
N PRO A 257 -8.04 -23.57 5.57
CA PRO A 257 -8.50 -22.22 5.86
C PRO A 257 -7.52 -21.32 6.60
N SER A 258 -6.48 -21.90 7.20
CA SER A 258 -5.40 -21.17 7.86
C SER A 258 -4.47 -20.44 6.88
N HIS A 259 -4.51 -20.79 5.58
CA HIS A 259 -3.68 -20.18 4.57
C HIS A 259 -4.06 -18.72 4.36
N ASN A 260 -3.04 -17.87 4.39
CA ASN A 260 -3.23 -16.42 4.36
C ASN A 260 -2.27 -15.72 3.41
N ASN A 261 -1.37 -16.44 2.72
CA ASN A 261 -0.47 -15.89 1.73
C ASN A 261 -0.60 -16.63 0.40
N VAL A 262 -0.54 -15.93 -0.73
CA VAL A 262 -0.36 -16.51 -2.06
C VAL A 262 0.87 -15.89 -2.70
N THR A 263 1.76 -16.71 -3.22
CA THR A 263 2.90 -16.25 -4.01
C THR A 263 2.86 -16.80 -5.42
N PHE A 264 3.44 -16.06 -6.37
CA PHE A 264 3.68 -16.52 -7.73
C PHE A 264 5.03 -16.00 -8.24
N GLN A 265 5.93 -16.92 -8.58
CA GLN A 265 7.28 -16.68 -9.07
C GLN A 265 7.34 -16.93 -10.58
N PHE A 266 7.58 -15.88 -11.34
CA PHE A 266 7.62 -15.94 -12.81
C PHE A 266 8.90 -16.60 -13.35
N LEU A 267 10.02 -16.56 -12.63
CA LEU A 267 11.26 -17.24 -13.06
C LEU A 267 11.14 -18.76 -13.08
N ARG A 268 10.20 -19.32 -12.30
CA ARG A 268 9.96 -20.76 -12.18
C ARG A 268 8.46 -21.01 -12.08
N PRO A 269 7.72 -21.02 -13.20
CA PRO A 269 6.26 -21.15 -13.20
C PRO A 269 5.74 -22.41 -12.51
N THR A 270 6.55 -23.47 -12.46
CA THR A 270 6.25 -24.76 -11.80
C THR A 270 6.75 -24.85 -10.35
N ALA A 271 7.29 -23.77 -9.78
CA ALA A 271 7.81 -23.82 -8.42
C ALA A 271 6.70 -24.10 -7.41
N HIS A 272 6.97 -24.96 -6.42
CA HIS A 272 6.01 -25.26 -5.34
C HIS A 272 5.62 -24.03 -4.50
N VAL A 273 6.43 -22.97 -4.54
CA VAL A 273 6.08 -21.67 -3.92
C VAL A 273 4.98 -20.93 -4.68
N ASN A 274 4.59 -21.38 -5.88
CA ASN A 274 3.44 -20.84 -6.61
C ASN A 274 2.14 -21.42 -6.07
N ALA A 275 1.86 -21.14 -4.80
CA ALA A 275 0.77 -21.73 -4.05
C ALA A 275 0.27 -20.76 -2.98
N ALA A 276 -0.91 -21.06 -2.44
CA ALA A 276 -1.27 -20.54 -1.15
C ALA A 276 -0.41 -21.21 -0.07
N SER A 277 -0.04 -20.47 0.97
CA SER A 277 0.65 -20.99 2.16
C SER A 277 0.18 -20.26 3.42
N LEU A 278 0.43 -20.84 4.59
CA LEU A 278 0.40 -20.11 5.85
C LEU A 278 1.70 -19.31 6.00
N LEU A 279 1.60 -17.99 6.08
CA LEU A 279 2.68 -17.13 6.55
C LEU A 279 2.48 -16.88 8.04
N ALA A 280 3.28 -17.58 8.85
CA ALA A 280 3.22 -17.50 10.30
C ALA A 280 3.54 -16.09 10.80
N ARG A 281 3.16 -15.81 12.04
CA ARG A 281 3.53 -14.56 12.69
C ARG A 281 5.01 -14.57 13.04
N ASP A 282 5.68 -13.44 12.83
CA ASP A 282 7.00 -13.21 13.40
C ASP A 282 6.88 -13.07 14.93
N PRO A 283 7.49 -13.97 15.73
CA PRO A 283 7.38 -13.96 17.19
C PRO A 283 7.95 -12.68 17.83
N GLN A 284 8.81 -11.95 17.12
CA GLN A 284 9.42 -10.69 17.55
C GLN A 284 8.74 -9.47 16.92
N CYS A 285 7.64 -9.65 16.19
CA CYS A 285 6.96 -8.55 15.51
C CYS A 285 6.48 -7.50 16.53
N PRO A 286 6.94 -6.23 16.45
CA PRO A 286 6.59 -5.22 17.45
C PRO A 286 5.21 -4.60 17.22
N ALA A 287 4.40 -5.17 16.33
CA ALA A 287 3.02 -4.75 16.09
C ALA A 287 2.00 -5.83 16.46
N CYS A 288 2.38 -7.12 16.40
CA CYS A 288 1.42 -8.21 16.58
C CYS A 288 1.94 -9.40 17.39
N ALA A 289 3.17 -9.38 17.93
CA ALA A 289 3.65 -10.45 18.80
C ALA A 289 2.62 -10.73 19.91
N PRO A 290 2.43 -12.00 20.34
CA PRO A 290 1.37 -12.37 21.29
C PRO A 290 1.36 -11.57 22.59
N ALA A 291 2.53 -11.16 23.07
CA ALA A 291 2.68 -10.35 24.28
C ALA A 291 2.48 -8.83 24.07
N HIS A 292 2.28 -8.38 22.83
CA HIS A 292 2.20 -6.95 22.52
C HIS A 292 0.79 -6.40 22.79
N PRO A 293 0.62 -5.33 23.60
CA PRO A 293 -0.71 -4.80 23.98
C PRO A 293 -1.61 -4.40 22.81
N ALA A 294 -1.00 -4.00 21.68
CA ALA A 294 -1.77 -3.61 20.51
C ALA A 294 -2.55 -4.77 19.86
N LEU A 295 -2.15 -6.02 20.12
CA LEU A 295 -2.88 -7.19 19.64
C LEU A 295 -4.30 -7.24 20.21
N ASP A 296 -4.49 -6.91 21.48
CA ASP A 296 -5.82 -6.91 22.10
C ASP A 296 -6.70 -5.77 21.59
N ALA A 297 -6.11 -4.60 21.31
CA ALA A 297 -6.82 -3.52 20.64
C ALA A 297 -7.31 -3.94 19.25
N TRP A 298 -6.47 -4.67 18.51
CA TRP A 298 -6.83 -5.20 17.21
C TRP A 298 -7.94 -6.26 17.31
N ARG A 299 -7.86 -7.19 18.28
CA ARG A 299 -8.91 -8.18 18.61
C ARG A 299 -10.27 -7.56 18.84
N ARG A 300 -10.33 -6.50 19.67
CA ARG A 300 -11.59 -5.81 19.96
C ARG A 300 -12.21 -5.19 18.72
N ARG A 301 -11.40 -4.65 17.80
CA ARG A 301 -11.89 -4.04 16.55
C ARG A 301 -12.41 -5.07 15.58
N ALA A 302 -11.72 -6.20 15.41
CA ALA A 302 -12.22 -7.32 14.60
C ALA A 302 -13.55 -7.86 15.15
N ALA A 303 -13.61 -8.15 16.45
CA ALA A 303 -14.84 -8.65 17.08
C ALA A 303 -16.02 -7.64 17.04
N ALA A 304 -15.74 -6.34 17.02
CA ALA A 304 -16.77 -5.32 16.83
C ALA A 304 -17.30 -5.26 15.39
N HIS A 305 -16.46 -5.61 14.42
CA HIS A 305 -16.82 -5.68 13.00
C HIS A 305 -17.69 -6.91 12.69
N ASP A 306 -17.33 -8.09 13.21
CA ASP A 306 -18.06 -9.34 12.96
C ASP A 306 -19.48 -9.39 13.57
N ARG A 307 -19.84 -8.41 14.40
CA ARG A 307 -21.17 -8.28 15.02
C ARG A 307 -22.14 -7.35 14.28
N ARG A 308 -21.68 -6.72 13.20
CA ARG A 308 -22.47 -5.82 12.34
C ARG A 308 -22.87 -6.54 11.07
#